data_AF-A0A090WB42-F1
#
_entry.id   AF-A0A090WB42-F1
#
_cell.length_a   1.000
_cell.length_b   1.000
_cell.length_c   1.000
_cell.angle_alpha   90.00
_cell.angle_beta   90.00
_cell.angle_gamma   90.00
#
_symmetry.space_group_name_H-M   'P 1'
#
loop_
_entity.id
_entity.type
_entity.pdbx_description
1 polymer ?
#
loop_
_entity_poly.entity_id
_entity_poly.type
_entity_poly.pdbx_seq_one_letter_code
_entity_poly.pdbx_strand_id
1 'polypeptide(L)'
;MMVYKSFYGIDMADALIQTMREGFSGSLVWNMDDAMYNSQDNGDYQTSKLKRWGFWNILGEELTSDVSDENIRPYFYPVSLLTRYFPAGSEIYNVELPDKKGVRAVVGMHNGKYTIAIVNSHYSTYDIVLKSDLVSSLTANKYRYKSNVDGSFVGAVDSDGFATPLESNVTLDFTKGLEMTLEGESFVLFTNME
;
A
#
# COMPACT_ATOMS: atom_id res chain seq x y z
N MET A 1 -1.93 -17.56 7.54
CA MET A 1 -2.66 -16.37 8.01
C MET A 1 -2.52 -15.26 6.99
N MET A 2 -3.58 -14.49 6.74
CA MET A 2 -3.64 -13.59 5.57
C MET A 2 -2.59 -12.48 5.61
N VAL A 3 -2.22 -11.97 6.79
CA VAL A 3 -1.26 -10.86 6.95
C VAL A 3 0.16 -11.14 6.43
N TYR A 4 0.53 -12.41 6.25
CA TYR A 4 1.81 -12.80 5.63
C TYR A 4 1.72 -12.94 4.10
N LYS A 5 0.51 -13.01 3.55
CA LYS A 5 0.28 -13.16 2.12
C LYS A 5 0.10 -11.78 1.51
N SER A 6 0.75 -11.55 0.38
CA SER A 6 0.80 -10.24 -0.26
C SER A 6 -0.57 -9.74 -0.76
N PHE A 7 -1.52 -10.61 -1.05
CA PHE A 7 -2.87 -10.17 -1.44
C PHE A 7 -3.53 -9.31 -0.34
N TYR A 8 -3.20 -9.56 0.94
CA TYR A 8 -3.70 -8.75 2.04
C TYR A 8 -3.24 -7.29 1.94
N GLY A 9 -2.03 -7.04 1.40
CA GLY A 9 -1.57 -5.68 1.10
C GLY A 9 -2.39 -4.98 0.02
N ILE A 10 -2.87 -5.73 -0.98
CA ILE A 10 -3.78 -5.22 -2.01
C ILE A 10 -5.12 -4.84 -1.41
N ASP A 11 -5.71 -5.72 -0.58
CA ASP A 11 -6.98 -5.46 0.08
C ASP A 11 -6.90 -4.23 1.01
N MET A 12 -5.80 -4.10 1.75
CA MET A 12 -5.57 -2.94 2.62
C MET A 12 -5.41 -1.64 1.81
N ALA A 13 -4.71 -1.67 0.68
CA ALA A 13 -4.60 -0.52 -0.21
C ALA A 13 -5.96 -0.12 -0.79
N ASP A 14 -6.75 -1.10 -1.25
CA ASP A 14 -8.11 -0.89 -1.76
C ASP A 14 -9.03 -0.27 -0.70
N ALA A 15 -9.03 -0.82 0.52
CA ALA A 15 -9.81 -0.28 1.63
C ALA A 15 -9.43 1.18 1.94
N LEU A 16 -8.13 1.50 2.03
CA LEU A 16 -7.66 2.86 2.31
C LEU A 16 -7.96 3.85 1.17
N ILE A 17 -7.87 3.40 -0.08
CA ILE A 17 -8.25 4.24 -1.24
C ILE A 17 -9.75 4.51 -1.21
N GLN A 18 -10.57 3.52 -0.87
CA GLN A 18 -12.01 3.71 -0.72
C GLN A 18 -12.33 4.71 0.39
N THR A 19 -11.72 4.60 1.59
CA THR A 19 -11.98 5.55 2.68
C THR A 19 -11.64 6.99 2.28
N MET A 20 -10.52 7.20 1.59
CA MET A 20 -10.17 8.53 1.05
C MET A 20 -11.21 9.05 0.06
N ARG A 21 -11.67 8.20 -0.87
CA ARG A 21 -12.69 8.58 -1.87
C ARG A 21 -14.05 8.88 -1.26
N GLU A 22 -14.40 8.23 -0.15
CA GLU A 22 -15.64 8.47 0.59
C GLU A 22 -15.55 9.70 1.54
N GLY A 23 -14.43 10.43 1.53
CA GLY A 23 -14.28 11.69 2.27
C GLY A 23 -13.87 11.55 3.72
N PHE A 24 -13.30 10.40 4.12
CA PHE A 24 -12.79 10.22 5.47
C PHE A 24 -11.54 11.08 5.67
N SER A 25 -11.45 11.78 6.81
CA SER A 25 -10.28 12.62 7.13
C SER A 25 -9.06 11.85 7.63
N GLY A 26 -9.20 10.53 7.84
CA GLY A 26 -8.13 9.67 8.32
C GLY A 26 -8.56 8.21 8.42
N SER A 27 -7.58 7.32 8.54
CA SER A 27 -7.76 5.88 8.76
C SER A 27 -6.64 5.37 9.66
N LEU A 28 -6.95 4.42 10.53
CA LEU A 28 -5.99 3.79 11.42
C LEU A 28 -5.99 2.29 11.17
N VAL A 29 -4.82 1.75 10.83
CA VAL A 29 -4.64 0.31 10.64
C VAL A 29 -4.31 -0.33 11.97
N TRP A 30 -5.09 -1.35 12.32
CA TRP A 30 -4.88 -2.15 13.52
C TRP A 30 -4.10 -3.42 13.18
N ASN A 31 -2.95 -3.70 13.79
CA ASN A 31 -2.09 -2.88 14.68
C ASN A 31 -0.72 -2.66 14.01
N MET A 32 0.23 -2.04 14.73
CA MET A 32 1.60 -1.85 14.23
C MET A 32 2.49 -3.05 14.57
N ASP A 33 2.51 -3.47 15.84
CA ASP A 33 3.34 -4.56 16.35
C ASP A 33 2.47 -5.52 17.15
N ASP A 34 2.57 -6.82 16.86
CA ASP A 34 1.81 -7.86 17.54
C ASP A 34 2.10 -7.94 19.04
N ALA A 35 3.33 -7.63 19.45
CA ALA A 35 3.74 -7.66 20.84
C ALA A 35 2.93 -6.70 21.73
N MET A 36 2.30 -5.67 21.14
CA MET A 36 1.44 -4.72 21.88
C MET A 36 0.27 -5.38 22.62
N TYR A 37 -0.18 -6.56 22.16
CA TYR A 37 -1.30 -7.30 22.79
C TYR A 37 -0.84 -8.52 23.56
N ASN A 38 0.45 -8.58 23.90
CA ASN A 38 0.98 -9.62 24.74
C ASN A 38 1.09 -9.14 26.20
N SER A 39 0.00 -9.29 26.96
CA SER A 39 0.01 -9.05 28.40
C SER A 39 0.14 -10.35 29.18
N GLN A 40 1.09 -10.39 30.11
CA GLN A 40 1.27 -11.52 31.02
C GLN A 40 0.03 -11.74 31.88
N ASP A 41 -0.42 -12.98 31.98
CA ASP A 41 -1.47 -13.44 32.89
C ASP A 41 -0.86 -14.52 33.81
N ASN A 42 -0.74 -14.23 35.11
CA ASN A 42 -0.15 -15.12 36.11
C ASN A 42 1.26 -15.65 35.77
N GLY A 43 2.10 -14.83 35.12
CA GLY A 43 3.43 -15.25 34.73
C GLY A 43 3.54 -15.73 33.27
N ASP A 44 2.42 -16.07 32.64
CA ASP A 44 2.35 -16.62 31.28
C ASP A 44 1.96 -15.54 30.26
N TYR A 45 2.79 -15.35 29.24
CA TYR A 45 2.53 -14.45 28.12
C TYR A 45 1.56 -15.05 27.09
N GLN A 46 1.02 -16.26 27.31
CA GLN A 46 0.04 -16.92 26.45
C GLN A 46 0.42 -16.87 24.96
N THR A 47 1.69 -17.09 24.65
CA THR A 47 2.28 -16.82 23.33
C THR A 47 1.64 -17.64 22.20
N SER A 48 1.11 -18.81 22.53
CA SER A 48 0.29 -19.65 21.62
C SER A 48 -1.02 -19.00 21.17
N LYS A 49 -1.52 -17.99 21.90
CA LYS A 49 -2.73 -17.22 21.60
C LYS A 49 -2.43 -15.82 21.04
N LEU A 50 -1.17 -15.50 20.77
CA LEU A 50 -0.78 -14.21 20.24
C LEU A 50 -1.50 -13.97 18.90
N LYS A 51 -2.23 -12.85 18.84
CA LYS A 51 -2.88 -12.38 17.61
C LYS A 51 -1.82 -11.74 16.73
N ARG A 52 -1.72 -12.21 15.49
CA ARG A 52 -0.79 -11.65 14.51
C ARG A 52 -1.51 -10.88 13.43
N TRP A 53 -1.56 -9.58 13.61
CA TRP A 53 -2.31 -8.63 12.77
C TRP A 53 -1.48 -7.44 12.34
N GLY A 54 -0.35 -7.19 13.02
CA GLY A 54 0.51 -6.04 12.85
C GLY A 54 1.48 -6.17 11.69
N PHE A 55 2.33 -5.17 11.50
CA PHE A 55 3.33 -5.16 10.45
C PHE A 55 4.48 -6.10 10.75
N TRP A 56 4.74 -6.39 12.02
CA TRP A 56 5.73 -7.35 12.50
C TRP A 56 5.36 -7.80 13.92
N ASN A 57 6.13 -8.71 14.46
CA ASN A 57 6.13 -9.07 15.87
C ASN A 57 7.57 -8.93 16.39
N ILE A 58 7.88 -7.87 17.14
CA ILE A 58 9.27 -7.60 17.60
C ILE A 58 9.80 -8.67 18.56
N LEU A 59 8.91 -9.49 19.11
CA LEU A 59 9.23 -10.59 20.01
C LEU A 59 9.05 -11.95 19.33
N GLY A 60 9.22 -12.03 18.01
CA GLY A 60 9.06 -13.24 17.22
C GLY A 60 9.95 -14.39 17.69
N GLU A 61 11.26 -14.14 17.85
CA GLU A 61 12.20 -15.11 18.40
C GLU A 61 11.88 -15.43 19.87
N GLU A 62 11.76 -14.39 20.71
CA GLU A 62 11.60 -14.53 22.16
C GLU A 62 10.35 -15.32 22.56
N LEU A 63 9.20 -15.02 21.95
CA LEU A 63 7.91 -15.55 22.38
C LEU A 63 7.39 -16.70 21.52
N THR A 64 7.81 -16.75 20.25
CA THR A 64 7.26 -17.70 19.28
C THR A 64 8.32 -18.61 18.65
N SER A 65 9.60 -18.41 19.00
CA SER A 65 10.75 -19.14 18.43
C SER A 65 10.80 -19.06 16.90
N ASP A 66 10.30 -17.96 16.34
CA ASP A 66 10.24 -17.70 14.91
C ASP A 66 10.76 -16.29 14.62
N VAL A 67 12.07 -16.20 14.36
CA VAL A 67 12.73 -14.94 13.96
C VAL A 67 12.13 -14.36 12.68
N SER A 68 11.48 -15.17 11.84
CA SER A 68 10.88 -14.66 10.62
C SER A 68 9.65 -13.79 10.88
N ASP A 69 9.06 -13.88 12.08
CA ASP A 69 7.91 -13.10 12.52
C ASP A 69 8.28 -11.64 12.87
N GLU A 70 9.57 -11.36 13.08
CA GLU A 70 10.12 -10.01 13.28
C GLU A 70 10.27 -9.23 11.96
N ASN A 71 10.24 -9.92 10.82
CA ASN A 71 10.33 -9.25 9.52
C ASN A 71 9.09 -8.38 9.26
N ILE A 72 9.31 -7.25 8.59
CA ILE A 72 8.24 -6.42 8.05
C ILE A 72 7.38 -7.25 7.08
N ARG A 73 6.09 -7.34 7.37
CA ARG A 73 5.11 -8.08 6.57
C ARG A 73 4.72 -7.28 5.33
N PRO A 74 4.34 -7.97 4.24
CA PRO A 74 4.13 -7.34 2.94
C PRO A 74 3.17 -6.14 2.95
N TYR A 75 2.08 -6.20 3.72
CA TYR A 75 1.06 -5.13 3.69
C TYR A 75 1.54 -3.80 4.28
N PHE A 76 2.68 -3.77 5.00
CA PHE A 76 3.33 -2.52 5.40
C PHE A 76 3.68 -1.65 4.18
N TYR A 77 4.06 -2.26 3.06
CA TYR A 77 4.49 -1.54 1.86
C TYR A 77 3.43 -0.56 1.35
N PRO A 78 2.22 -0.98 0.93
CA PRO A 78 1.22 -0.03 0.44
C PRO A 78 0.71 0.90 1.55
N VAL A 79 0.55 0.42 2.79
CA VAL A 79 0.04 1.25 3.89
C VAL A 79 1.01 2.38 4.24
N SER A 80 2.32 2.10 4.31
CA SER A 80 3.35 3.11 4.59
C SER A 80 3.43 4.17 3.50
N LEU A 81 3.31 3.78 2.22
CA LEU A 81 3.29 4.71 1.09
C LEU A 81 2.05 5.61 1.10
N LEU A 82 0.86 5.04 1.35
CA LEU A 82 -0.38 5.81 1.45
C LEU A 82 -0.34 6.78 2.65
N THR A 83 0.27 6.36 3.76
CA THR A 83 0.46 7.23 4.94
C THR A 83 1.46 8.37 4.67
N ARG A 84 2.57 8.07 3.99
CA ARG A 84 3.65 9.03 3.73
C ARG A 84 3.26 10.07 2.68
N TYR A 85 2.56 9.65 1.63
CA TYR A 85 2.32 10.46 0.44
C TYR A 85 0.89 11.01 0.32
N PHE A 86 0.07 10.80 1.35
CA PHE A 86 -1.19 11.52 1.59
C PHE A 86 -1.19 12.10 3.03
N PRO A 87 -0.23 12.97 3.38
CA PRO A 87 -0.13 13.52 4.73
C PRO A 87 -1.34 14.41 5.09
N ALA A 88 -1.47 14.73 6.37
CA ALA A 88 -2.50 15.65 6.86
C ALA A 88 -2.46 16.99 6.11
N GLY A 89 -3.64 17.49 5.71
CA GLY A 89 -3.77 18.69 4.89
C GLY A 89 -3.60 18.46 3.38
N SER A 90 -3.54 17.21 2.92
CA SER A 90 -3.64 16.90 1.50
C SER A 90 -5.05 17.19 0.97
N GLU A 91 -5.12 17.75 -0.24
CA GLU A 91 -6.36 17.84 -1.01
C GLU A 91 -6.55 16.53 -1.78
N ILE A 92 -7.71 15.88 -1.61
CA ILE A 92 -8.05 14.64 -2.31
C ILE A 92 -8.97 14.96 -3.49
N TYR A 93 -8.58 14.55 -4.69
CA TYR A 93 -9.32 14.79 -5.92
C TYR A 93 -10.21 13.60 -6.27
N ASN A 94 -11.37 13.90 -6.87
CA ASN A 94 -12.21 12.88 -7.48
C ASN A 94 -11.53 12.28 -8.71
N VAL A 95 -11.60 10.96 -8.81
CA VAL A 95 -11.08 10.20 -9.95
C VAL A 95 -12.24 9.44 -10.59
N GLU A 96 -12.45 9.67 -11.88
CA GLU A 96 -13.33 8.86 -12.70
C GLU A 96 -12.70 7.49 -12.92
N LEU A 97 -13.44 6.43 -12.56
CA LEU A 97 -12.95 5.06 -12.64
C LEU A 97 -13.55 4.37 -13.86
N PRO A 98 -12.77 3.51 -14.56
CA PRO A 98 -13.32 2.66 -15.60
C PRO A 98 -14.24 1.60 -15.00
N ASP A 99 -15.14 1.03 -15.80
CA ASP A 99 -15.96 -0.13 -15.41
C ASP A 99 -15.10 -1.41 -15.38
N LYS A 100 -14.25 -1.52 -14.36
CA LYS A 100 -13.31 -2.62 -14.12
C LYS A 100 -13.37 -3.01 -12.65
N LYS A 101 -13.69 -4.28 -12.39
CA LYS A 101 -13.79 -4.81 -11.02
C LYS A 101 -12.45 -4.70 -10.32
N GLY A 102 -12.47 -4.28 -9.05
CA GLY A 102 -11.30 -4.15 -8.19
C GLY A 102 -10.39 -2.97 -8.51
N VAL A 103 -10.68 -2.18 -9.56
CA VAL A 103 -9.88 -0.99 -9.88
C VAL A 103 -10.36 0.20 -9.05
N ARG A 104 -9.48 0.72 -8.21
CA ARG A 104 -9.65 1.99 -7.49
C ARG A 104 -8.43 2.87 -7.69
N ALA A 105 -8.65 4.18 -7.65
CA ALA A 105 -7.59 5.15 -7.73
C ALA A 105 -7.94 6.39 -6.91
N VAL A 106 -6.91 7.05 -6.40
CA VAL A 106 -6.99 8.32 -5.69
C VAL A 106 -5.84 9.21 -6.12
N VAL A 107 -6.11 10.52 -6.20
CA VAL A 107 -5.10 11.54 -6.45
C VAL A 107 -5.12 12.51 -5.28
N GLY A 108 -3.95 12.79 -4.73
CA GLY A 108 -3.74 13.74 -3.64
C GLY A 108 -2.79 14.85 -4.07
N MET A 109 -3.03 16.07 -3.62
CA MET A 109 -2.06 17.15 -3.70
C MET A 109 -1.72 17.65 -2.31
N HIS A 110 -0.42 17.82 -2.04
CA HIS A 110 0.07 18.44 -0.82
C HIS A 110 1.20 19.42 -1.19
N ASN A 111 1.07 20.70 -0.81
CA ASN A 111 2.06 21.75 -1.11
C ASN A 111 2.48 21.81 -2.59
N GLY A 112 1.52 21.67 -3.52
CA GLY A 112 1.76 21.68 -4.97
C GLY A 112 2.46 20.43 -5.53
N LYS A 113 2.68 19.41 -4.69
CA LYS A 113 3.18 18.08 -5.07
C LYS A 113 2.01 17.11 -5.18
N TYR A 114 2.11 16.16 -6.09
CA TYR A 114 1.04 15.23 -6.45
C TYR A 114 1.44 13.80 -6.13
N THR A 115 0.47 13.04 -5.65
CA THR A 115 0.52 11.59 -5.48
C THR A 115 -0.67 10.96 -6.19
N ILE A 116 -0.42 9.96 -7.02
CA ILE A 116 -1.42 9.16 -7.73
C ILE A 116 -1.27 7.72 -7.26
N ALA A 117 -2.29 7.16 -6.63
CA ALA A 117 -2.30 5.76 -6.21
C ALA A 117 -3.40 4.99 -6.93
N ILE A 118 -3.05 3.82 -7.48
CA ILE A 118 -3.96 2.96 -8.25
C ILE A 118 -3.80 1.54 -7.72
N VAL A 119 -4.92 0.88 -7.47
CA VAL A 119 -4.96 -0.53 -7.04
C VAL A 119 -5.87 -1.33 -7.96
N ASN A 120 -5.51 -2.58 -8.17
CA ASN A 120 -6.34 -3.61 -8.77
C ASN A 120 -6.43 -4.80 -7.82
N SER A 121 -7.53 -4.88 -7.06
CA SER A 121 -7.84 -6.00 -6.16
C SER A 121 -8.42 -7.21 -6.87
N HIS A 122 -8.58 -7.16 -8.20
CA HIS A 122 -9.02 -8.29 -9.00
C HIS A 122 -7.83 -9.06 -9.58
N TYR A 123 -8.01 -10.36 -9.82
CA TYR A 123 -6.99 -11.23 -10.43
C TYR A 123 -6.71 -10.94 -11.91
N SER A 124 -7.55 -10.13 -12.55
CA SER A 124 -7.44 -9.86 -13.99
C SER A 124 -6.57 -8.64 -14.23
N THR A 125 -5.62 -8.78 -15.16
CA THR A 125 -4.87 -7.65 -15.71
C THR A 125 -5.77 -6.82 -16.61
N TYR A 126 -5.66 -5.50 -16.51
CA TYR A 126 -6.40 -4.55 -17.33
C TYR A 126 -5.46 -3.56 -17.99
N ASP A 127 -5.68 -3.29 -19.27
CA ASP A 127 -5.11 -2.11 -19.91
C ASP A 127 -6.03 -0.91 -19.63
N ILE A 128 -5.43 0.16 -19.11
CA ILE A 128 -6.11 1.40 -18.75
C ILE A 128 -5.38 2.59 -19.36
N VAL A 129 -6.09 3.72 -19.48
CA VAL A 129 -5.51 4.98 -19.95
C VAL A 129 -5.65 6.00 -18.83
N LEU A 130 -4.52 6.51 -18.34
CA LEU A 130 -4.49 7.58 -17.35
C LEU A 130 -4.63 8.93 -18.06
N LYS A 131 -5.59 9.73 -17.62
CA LYS A 131 -5.82 11.11 -18.10
C LYS A 131 -5.91 12.04 -16.90
N SER A 132 -5.56 13.29 -17.10
CA SER A 132 -5.60 14.31 -16.06
C SER A 132 -5.96 15.66 -16.65
N ASP A 133 -6.95 16.31 -16.04
CA ASP A 133 -7.27 17.72 -16.28
C ASP A 133 -6.56 18.64 -15.28
N LEU A 134 -5.87 18.07 -14.28
CA LEU A 134 -5.16 18.82 -13.22
C LEU A 134 -3.77 19.27 -13.68
N VAL A 135 -3.05 18.39 -14.38
CA VAL A 135 -1.68 18.63 -14.86
C VAL A 135 -1.50 17.96 -16.22
N SER A 136 -0.81 18.63 -17.14
CA SER A 136 -0.51 18.06 -18.47
C SER A 136 0.59 16.99 -18.40
N SER A 137 1.51 17.11 -17.45
CA SER A 137 2.60 16.16 -17.24
C SER A 137 3.09 16.15 -15.80
N LEU A 138 3.60 15.01 -15.34
CA LEU A 138 4.18 14.84 -14.00
C LEU A 138 5.46 14.00 -14.08
N THR A 139 6.59 14.52 -13.60
CA THR A 139 7.78 13.71 -13.34
C THR A 139 7.72 13.21 -11.90
N ALA A 140 7.71 11.90 -11.70
CA ALA A 140 7.45 11.26 -10.42
C ALA A 140 8.28 9.97 -10.21
N ASN A 141 8.46 9.59 -8.96
CA ASN A 141 8.91 8.26 -8.58
C ASN A 141 7.73 7.29 -8.65
N LYS A 142 7.99 6.08 -9.16
CA LYS A 142 7.01 4.99 -9.30
C LYS A 142 7.33 3.90 -8.30
N TYR A 143 6.35 3.56 -7.47
CA TYR A 143 6.35 2.42 -6.57
C TYR A 143 5.42 1.36 -7.11
N ARG A 144 5.75 0.09 -6.86
CA ARG A 144 4.94 -1.05 -7.31
C ARG A 144 4.93 -2.14 -6.25
N TYR A 145 3.75 -2.63 -5.97
CA TYR A 145 3.47 -3.76 -5.10
C TYR A 145 2.59 -4.74 -5.86
N LYS A 146 2.93 -6.04 -5.84
CA LYS A 146 2.14 -7.09 -6.48
C LYS A 146 2.06 -8.32 -5.59
N SER A 147 0.91 -8.97 -5.60
CA SER A 147 0.76 -10.33 -5.12
C SER A 147 0.94 -11.33 -6.27
N ASN A 148 1.75 -12.36 -6.05
CA ASN A 148 1.73 -13.55 -6.91
C ASN A 148 0.69 -14.55 -6.42
N VAL A 149 0.32 -15.50 -7.28
CA VAL A 149 -0.68 -16.54 -7.00
C VAL A 149 -0.32 -17.39 -5.76
N ASP A 150 0.96 -17.57 -5.43
CA ASP A 150 1.41 -18.28 -4.23
C ASP A 150 1.37 -17.41 -2.95
N GLY A 151 0.98 -16.14 -3.11
CA GLY A 151 0.91 -15.09 -2.10
C GLY A 151 2.27 -14.49 -1.74
N SER A 152 3.31 -14.69 -2.56
CA SER A 152 4.60 -14.00 -2.43
C SER A 152 4.48 -12.53 -2.86
N PHE A 153 5.28 -11.68 -2.22
CA PHE A 153 5.32 -10.24 -2.48
C PHE A 153 6.33 -9.93 -3.59
N VAL A 154 5.97 -9.01 -4.49
CA VAL A 154 6.89 -8.38 -5.44
C VAL A 154 6.82 -6.86 -5.30
N GLY A 155 7.96 -6.25 -4.99
CA GLY A 155 8.15 -4.79 -4.91
C GLY A 155 9.58 -4.47 -4.47
N ALA A 156 9.99 -3.21 -4.68
CA ALA A 156 11.34 -2.76 -4.35
C ALA A 156 11.42 -2.25 -2.91
N VAL A 157 12.30 -2.83 -2.09
CA VAL A 157 12.54 -2.42 -0.70
C VAL A 157 14.04 -2.20 -0.46
N ASP A 158 14.39 -1.42 0.56
CA ASP A 158 15.77 -1.29 1.03
C ASP A 158 16.19 -2.45 1.95
N SER A 159 17.39 -2.35 2.54
CA SER A 159 17.92 -3.38 3.45
C SER A 159 17.09 -3.57 4.72
N ASP A 160 16.30 -2.57 5.09
CA ASP A 160 15.50 -2.56 6.31
C ASP A 160 14.03 -2.93 6.01
N GLY A 161 13.70 -3.19 4.75
CA GLY A 161 12.37 -3.59 4.30
C GLY A 161 11.42 -2.42 3.99
N PHE A 162 11.90 -1.17 3.98
CA PHE A 162 11.06 -0.02 3.61
C PHE A 162 10.91 0.08 2.10
N ALA A 163 9.72 0.51 1.65
CA ALA A 163 9.42 0.70 0.24
C ALA A 163 10.35 1.73 -0.43
N THR A 164 10.97 1.33 -1.54
CA THR A 164 11.77 2.20 -2.42
C THR A 164 11.13 2.31 -3.81
N PRO A 165 11.43 3.39 -4.56
CA PRO A 165 10.96 3.51 -5.94
C PRO A 165 11.45 2.34 -6.79
N LEU A 166 10.55 1.75 -7.57
CA LEU A 166 10.91 0.83 -8.65
C LEU A 166 11.60 1.58 -9.79
N GLU A 167 11.09 2.77 -10.12
CA GLU A 167 11.63 3.66 -11.13
C GLU A 167 11.59 5.10 -10.60
N SER A 168 12.65 5.87 -10.80
CA SER A 168 12.72 7.28 -10.39
C SER A 168 12.63 8.20 -11.60
N ASN A 169 12.04 9.38 -11.41
CA ASN A 169 11.91 10.40 -12.46
C ASN A 169 11.18 9.92 -13.73
N VAL A 170 10.15 9.08 -13.57
CA VAL A 170 9.27 8.68 -14.66
C VAL A 170 8.40 9.86 -15.07
N THR A 171 8.37 10.18 -16.35
CA THR A 171 7.49 11.23 -16.90
C THR A 171 6.15 10.63 -17.30
N LEU A 172 5.09 11.08 -16.65
CA LEU A 172 3.71 10.80 -17.01
C LEU A 172 3.20 11.97 -17.87
N ASP A 173 3.01 11.75 -19.17
CA ASP A 173 2.42 12.73 -20.09
C ASP A 173 0.93 12.43 -20.27
N PHE A 174 0.07 13.33 -19.79
CA PHE A 174 -1.37 13.16 -19.82
C PHE A 174 -2.02 13.84 -21.05
N THR A 175 -1.27 14.57 -21.88
CA THR A 175 -1.81 15.39 -22.98
C THR A 175 -2.61 14.57 -24.01
N LYS A 176 -2.24 13.29 -24.20
CA LYS A 176 -2.95 12.33 -25.07
C LYS A 176 -3.53 11.15 -24.29
N GLY A 177 -3.36 11.15 -22.96
CA GLY A 177 -3.52 9.98 -22.11
C GLY A 177 -2.30 9.06 -22.14
N LEU A 178 -2.01 8.46 -20.99
CA LEU A 178 -0.91 7.52 -20.79
C LEU A 178 -1.46 6.10 -20.71
N GLU A 179 -1.09 5.24 -21.65
CA GLU A 179 -1.42 3.81 -21.60
C GLU A 179 -0.62 3.11 -20.51
N MET A 180 -1.31 2.23 -19.77
CA MET A 180 -0.76 1.47 -18.67
C MET A 180 -1.42 0.09 -18.63
N THR A 181 -0.59 -0.95 -18.48
CA THR A 181 -1.05 -2.27 -18.05
C THR A 181 -1.06 -2.33 -16.52
N LEU A 182 -2.25 -2.41 -15.94
CA LEU A 182 -2.48 -2.60 -14.52
C LEU A 182 -2.68 -4.09 -14.23
N GLU A 183 -1.63 -4.75 -13.74
CA GLU A 183 -1.66 -6.18 -13.45
C GLU A 183 -2.70 -6.53 -12.39
N GLY A 184 -3.21 -7.77 -12.45
CA GLY A 184 -4.06 -8.31 -11.39
C GLY A 184 -3.32 -8.35 -10.04
N GLU A 185 -4.07 -8.13 -8.95
CA GLU A 185 -3.57 -8.08 -7.58
C GLU A 185 -2.32 -7.19 -7.43
N SER A 186 -2.43 -5.94 -7.90
CA SER A 186 -1.33 -4.98 -7.89
C SER A 186 -1.73 -3.60 -7.40
N PHE A 187 -0.74 -2.89 -6.87
CA PHE A 187 -0.81 -1.50 -6.44
C PHE A 187 0.37 -0.75 -7.06
N VAL A 188 0.08 0.43 -7.61
CA VAL A 188 1.07 1.33 -8.21
C VAL A 188 0.86 2.72 -7.61
N LEU A 189 1.93 3.37 -7.21
CA LEU A 189 1.91 4.75 -6.73
C LEU A 189 2.94 5.59 -7.48
N PHE A 190 2.52 6.73 -7.98
CA PHE A 190 3.38 7.76 -8.53
C PHE A 190 3.37 8.97 -7.61
N THR A 191 4.54 9.50 -7.25
CA THR A 191 4.60 10.74 -6.47
C THR A 191 5.82 11.57 -6.83
N ASN A 192 5.70 12.89 -6.79
CA ASN A 192 6.82 13.83 -6.88
C ASN A 192 7.14 14.50 -5.52
N MET A 193 6.60 13.94 -4.44
CA MET A 193 6.98 14.24 -3.07
C MET A 193 8.32 13.57 -2.74
N GLU A 194 9.09 14.21 -1.86
CA GLU A 194 10.37 13.71 -1.34
C GLU A 194 10.16 12.96 -0.02
#